data_AF-A0AA96Z6W2-F1
#
_entry.id   AF-A0AA96Z6W2-F1
#
_cell.length_a   1.000
_cell.length_b   1.000
_cell.length_c   1.000
_cell.angle_alpha   90.00
_cell.angle_beta   90.00
_cell.angle_gamma   90.00
#
_symmetry.space_group_name_H-M   'P 1'
#
loop_
_entity.id
_entity.type
_entity.pdbx_description
1 polymer ?
#
loop_
_entity_poly.entity_id
_entity_poly.type
_entity_poly.pdbx_seq_one_letter_code
_entity_poly.pdbx_strand_id
1 'polypeptide(L)'
;MKNQFDYIDKQILLKLRLDARKAYSQIAKELKVSNSLVHQRIKKLTAEGVIKNAEFVLEENKLGYKTKSYTGIRLREARFAKDVMYELKKSQKLPNVILYRVFMLFLY
;
A
#
# COMPACT_ATOMS: atom_id res chain seq x y z
N MET A 1 -10.43 -11.23 14.22
CA MET A 1 -9.52 -10.60 15.21
C MET A 1 -9.58 -9.09 15.02
N LYS A 2 -10.06 -8.34 16.02
CA LYS A 2 -10.05 -6.87 16.00
C LYS A 2 -8.61 -6.42 16.31
N ASN A 3 -7.74 -6.32 15.29
CA ASN A 3 -6.44 -5.67 15.47
C ASN A 3 -6.69 -4.16 15.54
N GLN A 4 -7.08 -3.69 16.73
CA GLN A 4 -7.17 -2.27 16.99
C GLN A 4 -5.74 -1.75 17.12
N PHE A 5 -5.22 -1.16 16.04
CA PHE A 5 -3.94 -0.45 16.07
C PHE A 5 -3.95 0.53 17.23
N ASP A 6 -2.96 0.39 18.11
CA ASP A 6 -2.83 1.32 19.22
C ASP A 6 -2.36 2.69 18.72
N TYR A 7 -2.37 3.67 19.62
CA TYR A 7 -1.98 5.02 19.27
C TYR A 7 -0.54 5.08 18.74
N ILE A 8 0.39 4.32 19.33
CA ILE A 8 1.80 4.32 18.95
C ILE A 8 1.97 3.70 17.56
N ASP A 9 1.31 2.58 17.27
CA ASP A 9 1.34 1.93 15.95
C ASP A 9 0.86 2.91 14.87
N LYS A 10 -0.25 3.63 15.11
CA LYS A 10 -0.75 4.65 14.18
C LYS A 10 0.24 5.79 13.96
N GLN A 11 0.87 6.27 15.03
CA GLN A 11 1.87 7.33 14.91
C GLN A 11 3.11 6.87 14.15
N ILE A 12 3.61 5.67 14.42
CA ILE A 12 4.73 5.08 13.67
C ILE A 12 4.39 5.02 12.17
N LEU A 13 3.21 4.50 11.82
CA LEU A 13 2.76 4.43 10.42
C LEU A 13 2.66 5.81 9.77
N LEU A 14 2.15 6.82 10.49
CA LEU A 14 2.08 8.20 9.99
C LEU A 14 3.47 8.78 9.71
N LYS A 15 4.44 8.54 10.62
CA LYS A 15 5.82 9.02 10.44
C LYS A 15 6.52 8.33 9.27
N LEU A 16 6.37 7.01 9.15
CA LEU A 16 6.93 6.23 8.04
C LEU A 16 6.27 6.56 6.69
N ARG A 17 4.98 6.92 6.68
CA ARG A 17 4.29 7.35 5.45
C ARG A 17 4.83 8.69 4.94
N LEU A 18 5.24 9.58 5.84
CA LEU A 18 5.85 10.87 5.47
C LEU A 18 7.30 10.70 5.02
N ASP A 19 8.07 9.89 5.75
CA ASP A 19 9.45 9.56 5.40
C ASP A 19 9.77 8.12 5.82
N ALA A 20 9.78 7.23 4.83
CA ALA A 20 10.06 5.82 5.04
C ALA A 20 11.51 5.54 5.45
N ARG A 21 12.44 6.50 5.25
CA ARG A 21 13.86 6.37 5.61
C ARG A 21 14.18 6.94 6.99
N LYS A 22 13.17 7.49 7.68
CA LYS A 22 13.36 8.11 8.98
C LYS A 22 13.90 7.10 9.99
N ALA A 23 15.00 7.45 10.65
CA ALA A 23 15.62 6.59 11.64
C ALA A 23 14.66 6.31 12.80
N TYR A 24 14.61 5.04 13.25
CA TYR A 24 13.68 4.64 14.32
C TYR A 24 14.00 5.34 15.64
N SER A 25 15.26 5.69 15.89
CA SER A 25 15.69 6.51 17.02
C SER A 25 15.03 7.90 17.02
N GLN A 26 14.85 8.50 15.84
CA GLN A 26 14.20 9.80 15.70
C GLN A 26 12.69 9.68 15.91
N ILE A 27 12.07 8.62 15.40
CA ILE A 27 10.65 8.31 15.67
C ILE A 27 10.44 8.10 17.17
N ALA A 28 11.32 7.35 17.83
CA ALA A 28 11.27 7.09 19.26
C ALA A 28 11.37 8.39 20.09
N LYS A 29 12.28 9.30 19.71
CA LYS A 29 12.44 10.62 20.34
C LYS A 29 11.17 11.48 20.19
N GLU A 30 10.58 11.51 18.99
CA GLU A 30 9.36 12.28 18.72
C GLU A 30 8.14 11.74 19.48
N LEU A 31 8.04 10.42 19.62
CA LEU A 31 6.94 9.76 20.32
C LEU A 31 7.17 9.61 21.83
N LYS A 32 8.34 10.03 22.34
CA LYS A 32 8.77 9.89 23.74
C LYS A 32 8.69 8.44 24.24
N VAL A 33 9.16 7.50 23.41
CA VAL A 33 9.21 6.06 23.71
C VAL A 33 10.62 5.51 23.54
N SER A 34 10.87 4.28 23.99
CA SER A 34 12.16 3.61 23.77
C SER A 34 12.34 3.21 22.30
N ASN A 35 13.59 3.24 21.82
CA ASN A 35 13.93 2.81 20.47
C ASN A 35 13.58 1.32 20.25
N SER A 36 13.81 0.48 21.26
CA SER A 36 13.45 -0.94 21.23
C SER A 36 11.96 -1.17 21.02
N LEU A 37 11.09 -0.33 21.61
CA LEU A 37 9.64 -0.43 21.42
C LEU A 37 9.26 -0.14 19.96
N VAL A 38 9.82 0.89 19.34
CA VAL A 38 9.57 1.22 17.93
C VAL A 38 10.01 0.07 17.01
N HIS A 39 11.21 -0.49 17.23
CA HIS A 39 11.68 -1.66 16.49
C HIS A 39 10.70 -2.85 16.60
N GLN A 40 10.23 -3.15 17.82
CA GLN A 40 9.28 -4.23 18.05
C GLN A 40 7.94 -4.00 17.32
N ARG A 41 7.41 -2.77 17.37
CA ARG A 41 6.16 -2.42 16.69
C ARG A 41 6.27 -2.52 15.19
N ILE A 42 7.32 -1.98 14.60
CA ILE A 42 7.53 -2.06 13.15
C ILE A 42 7.67 -3.53 12.72
N LYS A 43 8.48 -4.33 13.43
CA LYS A 43 8.63 -5.76 13.13
C LYS A 43 7.28 -6.50 13.19
N LYS A 44 6.45 -6.20 14.19
CA LYS A 44 5.11 -6.77 14.32
C LYS A 44 4.21 -6.35 13.16
N LEU A 45 4.16 -5.06 12.83
CA LEU A 45 3.34 -4.53 11.73
C LEU A 45 3.75 -5.10 10.36
N THR A 46 5.05 -5.34 10.15
CA THR A 46 5.56 -6.02 8.94
C THR A 46 5.17 -7.49 8.93
N ALA A 47 5.34 -8.21 10.05
CA ALA A 47 4.98 -9.63 10.15
C ALA A 47 3.47 -9.88 9.96
N GLU A 48 2.63 -8.94 10.41
CA GLU A 48 1.17 -8.97 10.20
C GLU A 48 0.76 -8.53 8.78
N GLY A 49 1.70 -8.14 7.92
CA GLY A 49 1.43 -7.71 6.54
C GLY A 49 0.76 -6.33 6.43
N VAL A 50 0.76 -5.54 7.52
CA VAL A 50 0.29 -4.16 7.52
C VAL A 50 1.26 -3.26 6.78
N ILE A 51 2.56 -3.42 7.07
CA ILE A 51 3.64 -2.83 6.28
C ILE A 51 4.08 -3.90 5.27
N LYS A 52 3.72 -3.70 4.00
CA LYS A 52 4.05 -4.63 2.92
C LYS A 52 5.43 -4.35 2.33
N ASN A 53 5.65 -3.10 1.95
CA ASN A 53 6.85 -2.64 1.27
C ASN A 53 7.01 -1.12 1.42
N ALA A 54 8.24 -0.64 1.23
CA ALA A 54 8.55 0.77 1.09
C ALA A 54 8.92 1.02 -0.37
N GLU A 55 8.20 1.93 -1.02
CA GLU A 55 8.37 2.26 -2.43
C GLU A 55 8.82 3.71 -2.59
N PHE A 56 9.63 3.97 -3.60
CA PHE A 56 9.95 5.32 -4.02
C PHE A 56 8.90 5.80 -5.02
N VAL A 57 8.29 6.96 -4.73
CA VAL A 57 7.46 7.66 -5.71
C VAL A 57 8.40 8.42 -6.64
N LEU A 58 8.44 7.99 -7.90
CA LEU A 58 9.29 8.57 -8.92
C LEU A 58 8.46 9.52 -9.80
N GLU A 59 9.06 10.65 -10.19
CA GLU A 59 8.47 11.57 -11.16
C GLU A 59 8.52 10.95 -12.56
N GLU A 60 7.41 10.37 -13.01
CA GLU A 60 7.38 9.60 -14.27
C GLU A 60 7.74 10.48 -15.49
N ASN A 61 7.37 11.76 -15.47
CA ASN A 61 7.71 12.72 -16.54
C ASN A 61 9.22 12.90 -16.71
N LYS A 62 9.98 12.94 -15.61
CA LYS A 62 11.44 13.09 -15.63
C LYS A 62 12.15 11.81 -16.10
N LEU A 63 11.47 10.67 -15.99
CA LEU A 63 11.95 9.38 -16.48
C LEU A 63 11.60 9.13 -17.96
N GLY A 64 10.98 10.10 -18.64
CA GLY A 64 10.64 10.00 -20.07
C GLY A 64 9.28 9.33 -20.34
N TYR A 65 8.50 9.01 -19.30
CA TYR A 65 7.11 8.59 -19.49
C TYR A 65 6.26 9.81 -19.81
N LYS A 66 5.79 9.89 -21.07
CA LYS A 66 5.02 11.05 -21.56
C LYS A 66 3.53 10.95 -21.27
N THR A 67 3.02 9.74 -21.02
CA THR A 67 1.58 9.49 -20.93
C THR A 67 1.30 8.45 -19.85
N LYS A 68 0.31 8.75 -19.00
CA LYS A 68 -0.29 7.81 -18.04
C LYS A 68 -1.74 7.60 -18.46
N SER A 69 -2.18 6.35 -18.55
CA SER A 69 -3.56 6.01 -18.89
C SER A 69 -4.15 5.10 -17.83
N TYR A 70 -5.43 5.29 -17.54
CA TYR A 70 -6.22 4.43 -16.68
C TYR A 70 -7.24 3.70 -17.56
N THR A 71 -7.12 2.38 -17.65
CA THR A 71 -8.01 1.55 -18.47
C THR A 71 -8.97 0.78 -17.59
N GLY A 72 -10.26 1.08 -17.70
CA GLY A 72 -11.32 0.27 -17.10
C GLY A 72 -11.64 -0.94 -17.97
N ILE A 73 -11.57 -2.14 -17.40
CA ILE A 73 -11.95 -3.38 -18.08
C ILE A 73 -13.25 -3.89 -17.48
N ARG A 74 -14.31 -3.96 -18.29
CA ARG A 74 -15.59 -4.55 -17.88
C ARG A 74 -15.64 -6.00 -18.34
N LEU A 75 -15.99 -6.90 -17.42
CA LEU A 75 -16.16 -8.32 -17.71
C LEU A 75 -17.63 -8.63 -17.92
N ARG A 76 -17.92 -9.46 -18.92
CA ARG A 76 -19.29 -9.95 -19.18
C ARG A 76 -19.80 -10.81 -18.02
N GLU A 77 -18.90 -11.61 -17.44
CA GLU A 77 -19.21 -12.48 -16.30
C GLU A 77 -18.15 -12.34 -15.22
N ALA A 78 -18.58 -12.24 -13.95
CA ALA A 78 -17.69 -12.03 -12.82
C ALA A 78 -16.70 -13.18 -12.56
N ARG A 79 -17.02 -14.40 -13.02
CA ARG A 79 -16.16 -15.58 -12.84
C ARG A 79 -14.77 -15.42 -13.47
N PHE A 80 -14.68 -14.69 -14.58
CA PHE A 80 -13.42 -14.46 -15.30
C PHE A 80 -12.50 -13.43 -14.63
N ALA A 81 -12.94 -12.77 -13.55
CA ALA A 81 -12.18 -11.68 -12.94
C ALA A 81 -10.80 -12.12 -12.43
N LYS A 82 -10.71 -13.35 -11.90
CA LYS A 82 -9.44 -13.90 -11.40
C LYS A 82 -8.47 -14.21 -12.53
N ASP A 83 -8.96 -14.85 -13.59
CA ASP A 83 -8.12 -15.28 -14.73
C ASP A 83 -7.61 -14.07 -15.50
N VAL A 84 -8.49 -13.11 -15.80
CA VAL A 84 -8.10 -11.85 -16.47
C VAL A 84 -7.08 -11.08 -15.61
N MET A 85 -7.28 -11.03 -14.30
CA MET A 85 -6.32 -10.38 -13.39
C MET A 85 -4.97 -11.08 -13.39
N TYR A 86 -4.94 -12.41 -13.43
CA TYR A 86 -3.70 -13.18 -13.48
C TYR A 86 -2.91 -12.88 -14.77
N GLU A 87 -3.57 -12.92 -15.92
CA GLU A 87 -2.93 -12.66 -17.22
C GLU A 87 -2.44 -11.20 -17.35
N LEU A 88 -3.22 -10.24 -16.84
CA LEU A 88 -2.80 -8.83 -16.83
C LEU A 88 -1.56 -8.61 -15.95
N LYS A 89 -1.49 -9.25 -14.78
CA LYS A 89 -0.32 -9.15 -13.89
C LYS A 89 0.93 -9.83 -14.45
N LYS A 90 0.76 -10.91 -15.22
CA LYS A 90 1.87 -11.62 -15.87
C LYS A 90 2.57 -10.76 -16.93
N SER A 91 1.84 -9.84 -17.54
CA SER A 91 2.39 -8.91 -18.53
C SER A 91 3.29 -7.89 -17.84
N GLN A 92 4.61 -8.08 -17.89
CA GLN A 92 5.65 -7.25 -17.25
C GLN A 92 5.58 -5.73 -17.56
N LYS A 93 4.74 -5.31 -18.49
CA LYS A 93 4.56 -3.91 -18.91
C LYS A 93 3.57 -3.14 -18.05
N LEU A 94 2.82 -3.79 -17.14
CA LEU A 94 1.82 -3.13 -16.31
C LEU A 94 2.32 -3.01 -14.87
N PRO A 95 2.77 -1.82 -14.44
CA PRO A 95 3.35 -1.65 -13.11
C PRO A 95 2.33 -1.82 -11.99
N ASN A 96 1.05 -1.50 -12.24
CA ASN A 96 -0.01 -1.53 -11.22
C ASN A 96 -1.34 -2.02 -11.81
N VAL A 97 -1.85 -3.15 -11.30
CA VAL A 97 -3.17 -3.67 -11.66
C VAL A 97 -4.01 -3.85 -10.39
N ILE A 98 -5.14 -3.16 -10.29
CA ILE A 98 -6.01 -3.12 -9.12
C ILE A 98 -7.41 -3.61 -9.52
N LEU A 99 -7.98 -4.54 -8.74
CA LEU A 99 -9.36 -5.00 -8.94
C LEU A 99 -10.31 -4.08 -8.18
N TYR A 100 -11.06 -3.24 -8.90
CA TYR A 100 -12.19 -2.53 -8.32
C TYR A 100 -13.47 -3.33 -8.53
N ARG A 101 -14.07 -3.78 -7.43
CA ARG A 101 -15.41 -4.37 -7.45
C ARG A 101 -16.43 -3.24 -7.27
N VAL A 102 -16.96 -2.72 -8.37
CA VAL A 102 -18.05 -1.76 -8.33
C VAL A 102 -19.32 -2.52 -7.95
N PHE A 103 -19.77 -2.37 -6.70
CA PHE A 103 -21.13 -2.72 -6.35
C PHE A 103 -22.03 -1.62 -6.90
N MET A 104 -22.75 -1.91 -7.97
CA MET A 104 -23.89 -1.09 -8.37
C MET A 104 -24.96 -1.28 -7.29
N LEU A 105 -24.99 -0.37 -6.30
CA LEU A 105 -26.21 -0.12 -5.56
C LEU A 105 -27.16 0.47 -6.59
N PHE A 106 -28.09 -0.35 -7.07
CA PHE A 106 -29.25 0.12 -7.80
C PHE A 106 -30.04 1.01 -6.83
N LEU A 107 -29.75 2.30 -6.85
CA LEU A 107 -30.72 3.31 -6.45
C LEU A 107 -31.75 3.33 -7.59
N TYR A 108 -32.93 2.80 -7.26
CA TYR A 108 -34.14 2.88 -8.08
C TYR A 108 -34.49 4.34 -8.40
#